data_AF-A0AA44XM50-F1
#
_entry.id   AF-A0AA44XM50-F1
#
_cell.length_a   1.000
_cell.length_b   1.000
_cell.length_c   1.000
_cell.angle_alpha   90.00
_cell.angle_beta   90.00
_cell.angle_gamma   90.00
#
_symmetry.space_group_name_H-M   'P 1'
#
loop_
_entity.id
_entity.type
_entity.pdbx_description
1 polymer ?
#
loop_
_entity_poly.entity_id
_entity_poly.type
_entity_poly.pdbx_seq_one_letter_code
_entity_poly.pdbx_strand_id
1 'polypeptide(L)'
;KIMAVPMVFQDNEHIGQGRMSLEEIVAKLDTNSAEKDAAALNAKDAFDVLVIGGGPAGATAAIYAARKGINTGIVAERFGGQVMDTMDIENFTSVQK
;
A
#
# COMPACT_ATOMS: atom_id res chain seq x y z
N LYS A 1 31.78 -19.41 10.27
CA LYS A 1 32.65 -19.89 9.16
C LYS A 1 32.00 -19.47 7.85
N ILE A 2 32.66 -18.65 7.03
CA ILE A 2 32.12 -18.18 5.74
C ILE A 2 32.19 -19.34 4.73
N MET A 3 31.05 -19.75 4.19
CA MET A 3 30.93 -20.91 3.29
C MET A 3 30.53 -20.51 1.85
N ALA A 4 30.16 -19.25 1.61
CA ALA A 4 29.76 -18.68 0.32
C ALA A 4 30.11 -17.18 0.26
N VAL A 5 30.29 -16.61 -0.93
CA VAL A 5 30.62 -15.18 -1.14
C VAL A 5 29.78 -14.56 -2.27
N PRO A 6 29.44 -13.27 -2.21
CA PRO A 6 29.64 -12.35 -1.08
C PRO A 6 28.65 -12.63 0.07
N MET A 7 29.10 -12.46 1.31
CA MET A 7 28.25 -12.48 2.52
C MET A 7 28.21 -11.08 3.11
N VAL A 8 27.03 -10.65 3.58
CA VAL A 8 26.79 -9.33 4.15
C VAL A 8 26.32 -9.51 5.59
N PHE A 9 26.93 -8.74 6.49
CA PHE A 9 26.63 -8.73 7.91
C PHE A 9 26.28 -7.30 8.36
N GLN A 10 25.32 -7.17 9.27
CA GLN A 10 25.01 -5.94 10.01
C GLN A 10 25.24 -6.23 11.49
N ASP A 11 26.04 -5.42 12.18
CA ASP A 11 26.31 -5.57 13.62
C ASP A 11 26.70 -6.99 14.04
N ASN A 12 27.50 -7.66 13.20
CA ASN A 12 27.96 -9.05 13.37
C ASN A 12 26.87 -10.13 13.20
N GLU A 13 25.65 -9.75 12.84
CA GLU A 13 24.57 -10.64 12.40
C GLU A 13 24.51 -10.76 10.88
N HIS A 14 24.22 -11.95 10.36
CA HIS A 14 24.18 -12.21 8.93
C HIS A 14 22.86 -11.73 8.30
N ILE A 15 22.94 -10.84 7.31
CA ILE A 15 21.76 -10.27 6.64
C ILE A 15 21.57 -10.76 5.18
N GLY A 16 22.58 -11.38 4.58
CA GLY A 16 22.42 -11.98 3.25
C GLY A 16 23.69 -12.57 2.65
N GLN A 17 23.52 -13.43 1.65
CA GLN A 17 24.61 -14.05 0.90
C GLN A 17 24.24 -14.19 -0.59
N GLY A 18 25.22 -14.13 -1.48
CA GLY A 18 25.03 -14.22 -2.93
C GLY A 18 24.78 -12.87 -3.60
N ARG A 19 24.37 -12.89 -4.88
CA ARG A 19 24.03 -11.67 -5.63
C ARG A 19 22.77 -11.04 -5.03
N MET A 20 22.90 -9.82 -4.53
CA MET A 20 21.79 -8.98 -4.09
C MET A 20 21.84 -7.65 -4.83
N SER A 21 20.68 -7.09 -5.14
CA SER A 21 20.57 -5.72 -5.64
C SER A 21 20.63 -4.70 -4.50
N LEU A 22 20.83 -3.43 -4.83
CA LEU A 22 20.86 -2.36 -3.82
C LEU A 22 19.51 -2.24 -3.11
N GLU A 23 18.42 -2.39 -3.86
CA GLU A 23 17.04 -2.33 -3.38
C GLU A 23 16.77 -3.43 -2.34
N GLU A 24 17.25 -4.65 -2.59
CA GLU A 24 17.11 -5.78 -1.68
C GLU A 24 17.88 -5.59 -0.37
N ILE A 25 19.06 -4.98 -0.44
CA ILE A 25 19.86 -4.67 0.75
C ILE A 25 19.18 -3.57 1.57
N VAL A 26 18.71 -2.50 0.92
CA VAL A 26 18.02 -1.38 1.59
C VAL A 26 16.73 -1.88 2.26
N ALA A 27 15.95 -2.74 1.59
CA ALA A 27 14.73 -3.31 2.16
C ALA A 27 14.97 -4.15 3.42
N LYS A 28 16.11 -4.86 3.50
CA LYS A 28 16.50 -5.63 4.70
C LYS A 28 17.00 -4.77 5.85
N LEU A 29 17.58 -3.61 5.53
CA LEU A 29 18.10 -2.67 6.51
C LEU A 29 17.01 -1.71 7.03
N ASP A 30 15.96 -1.47 6.26
CA ASP A 30 14.87 -0.56 6.64
C ASP A 30 13.81 -1.26 7.50
N THR A 31 14.18 -1.65 8.72
CA THR A 31 13.27 -2.32 9.68
C THR A 31 12.18 -1.39 10.25
N ASN A 32 12.30 -0.08 10.05
CA ASN A 32 11.38 0.92 10.61
C ASN A 32 10.38 1.46 9.57
N SER A 33 10.14 0.73 8.47
CA SER A 33 9.27 1.20 7.39
C SER A 33 7.87 1.54 7.90
N ALA A 34 7.29 0.73 8.78
CA ALA A 34 5.94 0.94 9.32
C ALA A 34 5.82 2.25 10.14
N GLU A 35 6.86 2.59 10.90
CA GLU A 35 6.90 3.81 11.72
C GLU A 35 7.07 5.04 10.84
N LYS A 36 7.88 4.93 9.76
CA LYS A 36 8.03 5.98 8.75
C LYS A 36 6.73 6.20 7.98
N ASP A 37 6.04 5.14 7.60
CA ASP A 37 4.75 5.22 6.92
C ASP A 37 3.69 5.87 7.81
N ALA A 38 3.64 5.48 9.09
CA ALA A 38 2.76 6.13 10.07
C ALA A 38 3.11 7.62 10.27
N ALA A 39 4.39 7.97 10.35
CA ALA A 39 4.84 9.36 10.44
C ALA A 39 4.46 10.16 9.19
N ALA A 40 4.61 9.58 8.01
CA ALA A 40 4.22 10.19 6.74
C ALA A 40 2.69 10.38 6.65
N LEU A 41 1.89 9.46 7.17
CA LEU A 41 0.44 9.59 7.27
C LEU A 41 0.03 10.70 8.24
N ASN A 42 0.67 10.77 9.42
CA ASN A 42 0.43 11.82 10.42
C ASN A 42 0.87 13.21 9.95
N ALA A 43 1.83 13.28 9.03
CA ALA A 43 2.29 14.53 8.44
C ALA A 43 1.37 15.07 7.33
N LYS A 44 0.33 14.31 6.93
CA LYS A 44 -0.65 14.80 5.94
C LYS A 44 -1.52 15.89 6.56
N ASP A 45 -1.83 16.89 5.74
CA ASP A 45 -2.81 17.90 6.10
C ASP A 45 -4.19 17.27 6.33
N ALA A 46 -5.04 17.97 7.08
CA ALA A 46 -6.41 17.54 7.31
C ALA A 46 -7.18 17.40 5.98
N PHE A 47 -7.90 16.28 5.86
CA PHE A 47 -8.85 16.07 4.77
C PHE A 47 -10.18 16.73 5.10
N ASP A 48 -10.82 17.32 4.10
CA ASP A 48 -12.22 17.77 4.21
C ASP A 48 -13.15 16.56 4.33
N VAL A 49 -12.81 15.46 3.64
CA VAL A 49 -13.51 14.19 3.69
C VAL A 49 -12.51 13.05 3.69
N LEU A 50 -12.55 12.19 4.71
CA LEU A 50 -11.78 10.95 4.77
C LEU A 50 -12.73 9.75 4.69
N VAL A 51 -12.63 8.97 3.62
CA VAL A 51 -13.44 7.77 3.39
C VAL A 51 -12.71 6.54 3.91
N ILE A 52 -13.37 5.75 4.76
CA ILE A 52 -12.84 4.47 5.27
C ILE A 52 -13.49 3.32 4.49
N GLY A 53 -12.67 2.58 3.74
CA GLY A 53 -13.05 1.45 2.91
C GLY A 53 -12.93 1.75 1.40
N GLY A 54 -12.20 0.89 0.68
CA GLY A 54 -11.88 1.04 -0.75
C GLY A 54 -12.83 0.31 -1.70
N GLY A 55 -13.99 -0.15 -1.22
CA GLY A 55 -15.00 -0.84 -2.03
C GLY A 55 -15.84 0.11 -2.90
N PRO A 56 -16.87 -0.41 -3.59
CA PRO A 56 -17.71 0.39 -4.49
C PRO A 56 -18.37 1.60 -3.82
N ALA A 57 -18.82 1.44 -2.57
CA ALA A 57 -19.41 2.54 -1.79
C ALA A 57 -18.39 3.67 -1.53
N GLY A 58 -17.19 3.31 -1.04
CA GLY A 58 -16.15 4.28 -0.72
C GLY A 58 -15.55 4.95 -1.96
N ALA A 59 -15.34 4.18 -3.03
CA ALA A 59 -14.91 4.71 -4.32
C ALA A 59 -15.91 5.73 -4.87
N THR A 60 -17.21 5.42 -4.80
CA THR A 60 -18.26 6.35 -5.25
C THR A 60 -18.28 7.61 -4.41
N ALA A 61 -18.25 7.49 -3.08
CA ALA A 61 -18.20 8.64 -2.18
C ALA A 61 -16.99 9.55 -2.47
N ALA A 62 -15.80 8.95 -2.63
CA ALA A 62 -14.57 9.67 -2.91
C ALA A 62 -14.61 10.39 -4.26
N ILE A 63 -15.16 9.75 -5.30
CA ILE A 63 -15.33 10.38 -6.63
C ILE A 63 -16.22 11.62 -6.53
N TYR A 64 -17.38 11.52 -5.86
CA TYR A 64 -18.30 12.65 -5.75
C TYR A 64 -17.75 13.80 -4.90
N ALA A 65 -17.03 13.46 -3.82
CA ALA A 65 -16.29 14.42 -3.01
C ALA A 65 -15.22 15.15 -3.85
N ALA A 66 -14.30 14.40 -4.48
CA ALA A 66 -13.22 14.97 -5.28
C ALA A 66 -13.73 15.83 -6.46
N ARG A 67 -14.87 15.46 -7.07
CA ARG A 67 -15.51 16.26 -8.13
C ARG A 67 -15.99 17.64 -7.67
N LYS A 68 -16.11 17.88 -6.36
CA LYS A 68 -16.41 19.19 -5.79
C LYS A 68 -15.16 19.99 -5.42
N GLY A 69 -13.97 19.45 -5.69
CA GLY A 69 -12.70 20.12 -5.42
C GLY A 69 -12.29 20.12 -3.95
N ILE A 70 -12.92 19.29 -3.10
CA ILE A 70 -12.57 19.17 -1.68
C ILE A 70 -11.42 18.18 -1.49
N ASN A 71 -10.58 18.44 -0.49
CA ASN A 71 -9.43 17.58 -0.17
C ASN A 71 -9.96 16.22 0.35
N THR A 72 -9.96 15.23 -0.54
CA THR A 72 -10.60 13.93 -0.31
C THR A 72 -9.56 12.84 -0.13
N GLY A 73 -9.60 12.15 1.00
CA GLY A 73 -8.77 10.98 1.29
C GLY A 73 -9.59 9.68 1.24
N ILE A 74 -8.95 8.58 0.90
CA ILE A 74 -9.50 7.23 1.03
C ILE A 74 -8.48 6.32 1.71
N VAL A 75 -8.92 5.57 2.71
CA VAL A 75 -8.11 4.58 3.44
C VAL A 75 -8.76 3.23 3.26
N ALA A 76 -7.99 2.25 2.81
CA ALA A 76 -8.48 0.91 2.54
C ALA A 76 -7.38 -0.12 2.74
N GLU A 77 -7.73 -1.24 3.38
CA GLU A 77 -6.85 -2.42 3.42
C GLU A 77 -6.66 -3.01 2.00
N ARG A 78 -7.74 -3.02 1.22
CA ARG A 78 -7.74 -3.45 -0.18
C ARG A 78 -8.71 -2.62 -1.01
N PHE A 79 -8.22 -2.02 -2.09
CA PHE A 79 -9.08 -1.35 -3.08
C PHE A 79 -9.94 -2.35 -3.85
N GLY A 80 -11.14 -1.92 -4.22
CA GLY A 80 -12.17 -2.73 -4.87
C GLY A 80 -13.05 -3.52 -3.90
N GLY A 81 -12.61 -3.80 -2.66
CA GLY A 81 -13.44 -4.51 -1.68
C GLY A 81 -13.88 -5.90 -2.17
N GLN A 82 -15.15 -6.26 -1.99
CA GLN A 82 -15.68 -7.59 -2.33
C GLN A 82 -15.72 -7.87 -3.84
N VAL A 83 -15.80 -6.84 -4.70
CA VAL A 83 -15.86 -7.07 -6.15
C VAL A 83 -14.55 -7.63 -6.71
N MET A 84 -13.43 -7.46 -6.00
CA MET A 84 -12.14 -8.05 -6.39
C MET A 84 -12.11 -9.59 -6.27
N ASP A 85 -12.91 -10.16 -5.38
CA ASP A 85 -12.99 -11.62 -5.20
C ASP A 85 -14.14 -12.23 -6.02
N THR A 86 -14.90 -11.40 -6.74
CA THR A 86 -16.07 -11.83 -7.51
C THR A 86 -15.69 -12.00 -8.98
N MET A 87 -15.89 -13.20 -9.53
CA MET A 87 -15.45 -13.54 -10.87
C MET A 87 -16.28 -12.85 -11.97
N ASP A 88 -17.60 -13.02 -11.91
CA ASP A 88 -18.52 -12.48 -12.92
C ASP A 88 -19.62 -11.67 -12.25
N ILE A 89 -19.91 -10.50 -12.81
CA ILE A 89 -20.89 -9.53 -12.29
C ILE A 89 -21.80 -9.15 -13.45
N GLU A 90 -22.98 -9.78 -13.49
CA GLU A 90 -23.94 -9.61 -14.60
C GLU A 90 -25.02 -8.56 -14.31
N ASN A 91 -24.99 -7.97 -13.12
CA ASN A 91 -26.02 -7.05 -12.63
C ASN A 91 -25.51 -5.63 -12.36
N PHE A 92 -24.32 -5.28 -12.85
CA PHE A 92 -23.87 -3.89 -12.83
C PHE A 92 -24.61 -3.10 -13.91
N THR A 93 -25.58 -2.28 -13.50
CA THR A 93 -26.47 -1.56 -14.40
C THR A 93 -25.68 -0.76 -15.45
N SER A 94 -26.17 -0.74 -16.70
CA SER A 94 -25.55 -0.09 -17.87
C SER A 94 -24.30 -0.76 -18.47
N VAL A 95 -23.72 -1.76 -17.82
CA VAL A 95 -22.63 -2.56 -18.40
C VAL A 95 -23.23 -3.82 -19.02
N GLN A 96 -23.06 -3.97 -20.33
CA GLN A 96 -23.40 -5.20 -21.05
C GLN A 96 -22.23 -6.17 -21.01
N LYS A 97 -22.53 -7.46 -21.02
CA LYS A 97 -21.55 -8.54 -21.09
C LYS A 97 -20.87 -8.60 -22.45
#